data_AF-A0A1Q8BF05-F1
#
_entry.id   AF-A0A1Q8BF05-F1
#
_cell.length_a   1.000
_cell.length_b   1.000
_cell.length_c   1.000
_cell.angle_alpha   90.00
_cell.angle_beta   90.00
_cell.angle_gamma   90.00
#
_symmetry.space_group_name_H-M   'P 1'
#
loop_
_entity.id
_entity.type
_entity.pdbx_description
1 polymer ?
#
loop_
_entity_poly.entity_id
_entity_poly.type
_entity_poly.pdbx_seq_one_letter_code
_entity_poly.pdbx_strand_id
1 'polypeptide(L)'
;MSFRTQNKANKEAAYQKVLDDYTDAFRMLVDKPELAKLQSEMARAALPGSNTASLSPEDMTARNYLMLLYGLFERTHLLYRRKWIDQETWNQWSAFLEVVAKHPLFKDVHRTGEGMYDKPFMEYVSNILNAKS
;
A
#
# COMPACT_ATOMS: atom_id res chain seq x y z
N MET A 1 33.46 -8.77 9.36
CA MET A 1 32.27 -7.90 9.25
C MET A 1 32.41 -6.74 10.22
N SER A 2 32.19 -5.50 9.79
CA SER A 2 32.29 -4.30 10.66
C SER A 2 30.98 -4.09 11.42
N PHE A 3 31.05 -3.58 12.66
CA PHE A 3 29.88 -3.17 13.46
C PHE A 3 28.94 -2.24 12.70
N ARG A 4 29.45 -1.39 11.80
CA ARG A 4 28.62 -0.51 10.95
C ARG A 4 27.75 -1.30 9.97
N THR A 5 28.29 -2.35 9.37
CA THR A 5 27.56 -3.24 8.45
C THR A 5 26.49 -4.02 9.20
N GLN A 6 26.81 -4.54 10.39
CA GLN A 6 25.85 -5.24 11.23
C GLN A 6 24.70 -4.33 11.68
N ASN A 7 25.01 -3.10 12.12
CA ASN A 7 23.99 -2.16 12.59
C ASN A 7 23.06 -1.73 11.44
N LYS A 8 23.59 -1.59 10.21
CA LYS A 8 22.77 -1.33 9.02
C LYS A 8 21.83 -2.51 8.72
N ALA A 9 22.34 -3.75 8.76
CA ALA A 9 21.54 -4.95 8.53
C ALA A 9 20.42 -5.11 9.58
N ASN A 10 20.72 -4.83 10.86
CA ASN A 10 19.73 -4.92 11.93
C ASN A 10 18.61 -3.91 11.79
N LYS A 11 18.95 -2.64 11.47
CA LYS A 11 17.93 -1.59 11.21
C LYS A 11 17.03 -1.98 10.05
N GLU A 12 17.63 -2.60 9.04
CA GLU A 12 16.90 -3.02 7.86
C GLU A 12 15.93 -4.17 8.13
N ALA A 13 16.40 -5.20 8.84
CA ALA A 13 15.55 -6.31 9.26
C ALA A 13 14.39 -5.82 10.14
N ALA A 14 14.65 -4.88 11.05
CA ALA A 14 13.62 -4.28 11.88
C ALA A 14 12.57 -3.53 11.05
N TYR A 15 12.99 -2.78 10.04
CA TYR A 15 12.07 -2.08 9.15
C TYR A 15 11.23 -3.04 8.31
N GLN A 16 11.84 -4.06 7.71
CA GLN A 16 11.11 -5.07 6.93
C GLN A 16 10.07 -5.79 7.78
N LYS A 17 10.41 -6.15 9.03
CA LYS A 17 9.45 -6.75 9.95
C LYS A 17 8.23 -5.85 10.18
N VAL A 18 8.40 -4.54 10.35
CA VAL A 18 7.27 -3.62 10.52
C VAL A 18 6.37 -3.59 9.28
N LEU A 19 6.96 -3.64 8.08
CA LEU A 19 6.19 -3.66 6.83
C LEU A 19 5.43 -4.98 6.65
N ASP A 20 6.01 -6.09 7.11
CA ASP A 20 5.34 -7.40 7.13
C ASP A 20 4.19 -7.43 8.14
N ASP A 21 4.43 -6.99 9.39
CA ASP A 21 3.40 -6.87 10.43
C ASP A 21 2.25 -5.96 9.96
N TYR A 22 2.57 -4.85 9.28
CA TYR A 22 1.60 -3.93 8.68
C TYR A 22 0.75 -4.63 7.61
N THR A 23 1.38 -5.38 6.71
CA THR A 23 0.68 -6.13 5.67
C THR A 23 -0.25 -7.18 6.26
N ASP A 24 0.21 -7.90 7.28
CA ASP A 24 -0.60 -8.93 7.94
C ASP A 24 -1.82 -8.31 8.63
N ALA A 25 -1.69 -7.11 9.21
CA ALA A 25 -2.83 -6.35 9.74
C ALA A 25 -3.86 -6.02 8.64
N PHE A 26 -3.43 -5.66 7.42
CA PHE A 26 -4.34 -5.47 6.28
C PHE A 26 -4.94 -6.77 5.76
N ARG A 27 -4.18 -7.87 5.78
CA ARG A 27 -4.70 -9.19 5.40
C ARG A 27 -5.87 -9.61 6.28
N MET A 28 -5.85 -9.28 7.58
CA MET A 28 -6.97 -9.53 8.46
C MET A 28 -8.30 -8.89 8.00
N LEU A 29 -8.27 -7.78 7.27
CA LEU A 29 -9.49 -7.14 6.74
C LEU A 29 -10.10 -7.89 5.56
N VAL A 30 -9.30 -8.72 4.88
CA VAL A 30 -9.76 -9.62 3.81
C VAL A 30 -10.25 -10.92 4.44
N ASP A 31 -9.50 -11.47 5.39
CA ASP A 31 -9.84 -12.73 6.05
C ASP A 31 -11.04 -12.61 7.01
N LYS A 32 -11.25 -11.42 7.57
CA LYS A 32 -12.32 -11.09 8.52
C LYS A 32 -13.08 -9.85 8.07
N PRO A 33 -13.99 -9.99 7.08
CA PRO A 33 -14.75 -8.87 6.53
C PRO A 33 -15.55 -8.08 7.58
N GLU A 34 -15.86 -8.68 8.73
CA GLU A 34 -16.50 -8.00 9.86
C GLU A 34 -15.67 -6.84 10.44
N LEU A 35 -14.34 -6.88 10.30
CA LEU A 35 -13.45 -5.78 10.71
C LEU A 35 -13.62 -4.53 9.83
N ALA A 36 -14.23 -4.67 8.66
CA ALA A 36 -14.50 -3.55 7.78
C ALA A 36 -15.53 -2.57 8.37
N LYS A 37 -16.36 -3.02 9.32
CA LYS A 37 -17.23 -2.13 10.11
C LYS A 37 -16.42 -1.14 10.95
N LEU A 38 -15.35 -1.61 11.60
CA LEU A 38 -14.43 -0.77 12.36
C LEU A 38 -13.74 0.26 11.45
N GLN A 39 -13.34 -0.14 10.23
CA GLN A 39 -12.79 0.81 9.25
C GLN A 39 -13.79 1.89 8.85
N SER A 40 -15.05 1.52 8.61
CA SER A 40 -16.10 2.47 8.27
C SER A 40 -16.35 3.47 9.39
N GLU A 41 -16.32 3.02 10.65
CA GLU A 41 -16.44 3.87 11.83
C GLU A 41 -15.26 4.85 11.97
N MET A 42 -14.02 4.36 11.80
CA MET A 42 -12.82 5.21 11.82
C MET A 42 -12.82 6.22 10.66
N ALA A 43 -13.19 5.81 9.45
CA ALA A 43 -13.25 6.67 8.28
C ALA A 43 -14.25 7.82 8.47
N ARG A 44 -15.41 7.53 9.07
CA ARG A 44 -16.43 8.54 9.41
C ARG A 44 -15.93 9.56 10.43
N ALA A 45 -15.06 9.14 11.35
CA ALA A 45 -14.49 10.01 12.38
C ALA A 45 -13.29 10.83 11.89
N ALA A 46 -12.50 10.32 10.94
CA ALA A 46 -11.18 10.86 10.61
C ALA A 46 -11.09 11.65 9.30
N LEU A 47 -11.95 11.39 8.31
CA LEU A 47 -11.77 11.93 6.94
C LEU A 47 -13.07 12.53 6.37
N PRO A 48 -13.26 13.87 6.45
CA PRO A 48 -14.33 14.55 5.72
C PRO A 48 -14.19 14.31 4.22
N GLY A 49 -15.21 13.72 3.57
CA GLY A 49 -15.21 13.43 2.12
C GLY A 49 -14.70 12.03 1.74
N SER A 50 -14.52 11.12 2.70
CA SER A 50 -14.32 9.69 2.43
C SER A 50 -15.65 9.01 2.09
N ASN A 51 -15.76 8.48 0.87
CA ASN A 51 -16.90 7.64 0.46
C ASN A 51 -16.83 6.21 1.01
N THR A 52 -15.83 5.92 1.85
CA THR A 52 -15.61 4.57 2.40
C THR A 52 -16.82 4.10 3.21
N ALA A 53 -17.49 5.01 3.94
CA ALA A 53 -18.67 4.69 4.75
C ALA A 53 -19.94 4.40 3.92
N SER A 54 -19.93 4.66 2.61
CA SER A 54 -21.04 4.42 1.68
C SER A 54 -20.81 3.25 0.72
N LEU A 55 -19.67 2.55 0.83
CA LEU A 55 -19.39 1.39 -0.02
C LEU A 55 -20.29 0.20 0.36
N SER A 56 -20.66 -0.60 -0.64
CA SER A 56 -21.26 -1.90 -0.39
C SER A 56 -20.25 -2.83 0.30
N PRO A 57 -20.71 -3.91 0.95
CA PRO A 57 -19.79 -4.94 1.47
C PRO A 57 -18.86 -5.52 0.40
N GLU A 58 -19.33 -5.73 -0.83
CA GLU A 58 -18.48 -6.19 -1.94
C GLU A 58 -17.42 -5.17 -2.31
N ASP A 59 -17.80 -3.90 -2.46
CA ASP A 59 -16.86 -2.82 -2.80
C ASP A 59 -15.84 -2.60 -1.67
N MET A 60 -16.26 -2.77 -0.42
CA MET A 60 -15.36 -2.66 0.73
C MET A 60 -14.35 -3.82 0.76
N THR A 61 -14.78 -5.02 0.37
CA THR A 61 -13.88 -6.17 0.21
C THR A 61 -12.84 -5.92 -0.90
N ALA A 62 -13.30 -5.44 -2.06
CA ALA A 62 -12.41 -5.07 -3.16
C ALA A 62 -11.44 -3.95 -2.76
N ARG A 63 -11.92 -2.91 -2.05
CA ARG A 63 -11.09 -1.83 -1.52
C ARG A 63 -10.02 -2.37 -0.56
N ASN A 64 -10.38 -3.25 0.37
CA ASN A 64 -9.44 -3.83 1.34
C ASN A 64 -8.36 -4.66 0.62
N TYR A 65 -8.73 -5.43 -0.39
CA TYR A 65 -7.77 -6.16 -1.21
C TYR A 65 -6.83 -5.21 -1.99
N LEU A 66 -7.34 -4.10 -2.52
CA LEU A 66 -6.51 -3.08 -3.17
C LEU A 66 -5.55 -2.40 -2.19
N MET A 67 -5.94 -2.18 -0.93
CA MET A 67 -5.03 -1.68 0.11
C MET A 67 -3.89 -2.67 0.40
N LEU A 68 -4.19 -3.98 0.44
CA LEU A 68 -3.18 -5.02 0.60
C LEU A 68 -2.17 -5.01 -0.56
N LEU A 69 -2.66 -4.92 -1.80
CA LEU A 69 -1.81 -4.78 -2.98
C LEU A 69 -0.99 -3.49 -2.94
N TYR A 70 -1.56 -2.39 -2.48
CA TYR A 70 -0.87 -1.11 -2.34
C TYR A 70 0.38 -1.21 -1.44
N GLY A 71 0.25 -1.85 -0.27
CA GLY A 71 1.39 -2.10 0.62
C GLY A 71 2.41 -3.12 0.07
N LEU A 72 1.98 -4.06 -0.77
CA LEU A 72 2.90 -4.95 -1.49
C LEU A 72 3.71 -4.17 -2.54
N PHE A 73 3.07 -3.29 -3.31
CA PHE A 73 3.75 -2.45 -4.29
C PHE A 73 4.74 -1.48 -3.63
N GLU A 74 4.38 -0.90 -2.49
CA GLU A 74 5.28 -0.05 -1.71
C GLU A 74 6.56 -0.78 -1.32
N ARG A 75 6.42 -1.98 -0.71
CA ARG A 75 7.57 -2.80 -0.33
C ARG A 75 8.42 -3.14 -1.55
N THR A 76 7.80 -3.47 -2.66
CA THR A 76 8.52 -3.80 -3.90
C THR A 76 9.27 -2.59 -4.47
N HIS A 77 8.65 -1.40 -4.45
CA HIS A 77 9.28 -0.14 -4.83
C HIS A 77 10.46 0.20 -3.92
N LEU A 78 10.34 -0.06 -2.62
CA LEU A 78 11.42 0.09 -1.67
C LEU A 78 12.61 -0.84 -1.99
N LEU A 79 12.35 -2.11 -2.31
CA LEU A 79 13.39 -3.07 -2.73
C LEU A 79 14.12 -2.57 -3.98
N TYR A 80 13.38 -2.04 -4.96
CA TYR A 80 13.94 -1.45 -6.17
C TYR A 80 14.81 -0.23 -5.85
N ARG A 81 14.31 0.72 -5.06
CA ARG A 81 15.06 1.92 -4.63
C ARG A 81 16.35 1.58 -3.86
N ARG A 82 16.36 0.46 -3.14
CA ARG A 82 17.53 -0.07 -2.42
C ARG A 82 18.49 -0.85 -3.33
N LYS A 83 18.17 -1.00 -4.61
CA LYS A 83 18.91 -1.78 -5.61
C LYS A 83 19.04 -3.26 -5.26
N TRP A 84 18.02 -3.82 -4.60
CA TRP A 84 17.98 -5.24 -4.26
C TRP A 84 17.28 -6.07 -5.34
N ILE A 85 16.42 -5.43 -6.13
CA ILE A 85 15.90 -5.94 -7.39
C ILE A 85 16.33 -4.98 -8.50
N ASP A 86 16.47 -5.51 -9.71
CA ASP A 86 16.87 -4.73 -10.87
C ASP A 86 15.69 -3.99 -11.53
N GLN A 87 16.01 -3.17 -12.53
CA GLN A 87 15.04 -2.40 -13.29
C GLN A 87 14.04 -3.30 -14.03
N GLU A 88 14.48 -4.43 -14.56
CA GLU A 88 13.61 -5.34 -15.31
C GLU A 88 12.55 -5.94 -14.40
N THR A 89 12.96 -6.43 -13.23
CA THR A 89 12.05 -6.93 -12.19
C THR A 89 11.09 -5.82 -11.74
N TRP A 90 11.59 -4.61 -11.50
CA TRP A 90 10.74 -3.48 -11.14
C TRP A 90 9.73 -3.15 -12.24
N ASN A 91 10.11 -3.18 -13.52
CA ASN A 91 9.21 -2.89 -14.63
C ASN A 91 8.01 -3.86 -14.67
N GLN A 92 8.22 -5.13 -14.32
CA GLN A 92 7.12 -6.11 -14.25
C GLN A 92 6.13 -5.75 -13.13
N TRP A 93 6.62 -5.39 -11.95
CA TRP A 93 5.78 -4.93 -10.83
C TRP A 93 5.08 -3.61 -11.12
N SER A 94 5.78 -2.67 -11.75
CA SER A 94 5.24 -1.40 -12.25
C SER A 94 4.07 -1.64 -13.21
N ALA A 95 4.25 -2.53 -14.20
CA ALA A 95 3.20 -2.86 -15.15
C ALA A 95 1.96 -3.45 -14.45
N PHE A 96 2.17 -4.31 -13.44
CA PHE A 96 1.06 -4.82 -12.64
C PHE A 96 0.35 -3.71 -11.86
N LEU A 97 1.11 -2.83 -11.20
CA LEU A 97 0.57 -1.65 -10.51
C LEU A 97 -0.23 -0.76 -11.47
N GLU A 98 0.25 -0.52 -12.69
CA GLU A 98 -0.48 0.27 -13.69
C GLU A 98 -1.82 -0.35 -14.12
N VAL A 99 -1.93 -1.68 -14.10
CA VAL A 99 -3.20 -2.39 -14.34
C VAL A 99 -4.12 -2.22 -13.14
N VAL A 100 -3.62 -2.45 -11.92
CA VAL A 100 -4.39 -2.30 -10.68
C VAL A 100 -4.89 -0.86 -10.51
N ALA A 101 -4.06 0.12 -10.89
CA ALA A 101 -4.37 1.55 -10.81
C ALA A 101 -5.52 1.99 -11.73
N LYS A 102 -5.96 1.15 -12.69
CA LYS A 102 -7.15 1.41 -13.50
C LYS A 102 -8.46 1.18 -12.74
N HIS A 103 -8.43 0.46 -11.61
CA HIS A 103 -9.63 0.18 -10.84
C HIS A 103 -10.17 1.47 -10.18
N PRO A 104 -11.48 1.79 -10.26
CA PRO A 104 -12.03 3.03 -9.72
C PRO A 104 -11.71 3.27 -8.23
N LEU A 105 -11.84 2.22 -7.41
CA LEU A 105 -11.54 2.27 -5.98
C LEU A 105 -10.04 2.49 -5.66
N PHE A 106 -9.13 2.26 -6.61
CA PHE A 106 -7.70 2.42 -6.36
C PHE A 106 -7.33 3.89 -6.11
N LYS A 107 -7.99 4.83 -6.81
CA LYS A 107 -7.78 6.27 -6.59
C LYS A 107 -8.17 6.67 -5.16
N ASP A 108 -9.24 6.08 -4.63
CA ASP A 108 -9.65 6.30 -3.24
C ASP A 108 -8.68 5.70 -2.25
N VAL A 109 -8.14 4.51 -2.51
CA VAL A 109 -7.07 3.91 -1.70
C VAL A 109 -5.83 4.83 -1.68
N HIS A 110 -5.39 5.32 -2.84
CA HIS A 110 -4.25 6.24 -2.92
C HIS A 110 -4.49 7.52 -2.11
N ARG A 111 -5.65 8.17 -2.30
CA ARG A 111 -6.00 9.40 -1.58
C ARG A 111 -6.11 9.20 -0.07
N THR A 112 -6.80 8.13 0.37
CA THR A 112 -7.00 7.87 1.80
C THR A 112 -5.76 7.32 2.50
N GLY A 113 -4.77 6.84 1.74
CA GLY A 113 -3.47 6.40 2.22
C GLY A 113 -2.44 7.51 2.38
N GLU A 114 -2.79 8.77 2.13
CA GLU A 114 -1.85 9.88 2.29
C GLU A 114 -1.33 9.96 3.74
N GLY A 115 0.00 10.01 3.89
CA GLY A 115 0.66 9.95 5.19
C GLY A 115 0.79 8.55 5.80
N MET A 116 0.21 7.51 5.20
CA MET A 116 0.33 6.12 5.66
C MET A 116 1.48 5.36 4.99
N TYR A 117 1.85 5.73 3.76
CA TYR A 117 2.86 5.05 2.94
C TYR A 117 4.07 5.95 2.65
N ASP A 118 5.18 5.33 2.23
CA ASP A 118 6.44 5.95 1.82
C ASP A 118 6.20 7.01 0.74
N LYS A 119 6.68 8.23 1.02
CA LYS A 119 6.42 9.39 0.17
C LYS A 119 6.89 9.21 -1.28
N PRO A 120 8.12 8.73 -1.57
CA PRO A 120 8.53 8.49 -2.94
C PRO A 120 7.68 7.44 -3.67
N PHE A 121 7.17 6.42 -2.98
CA PHE A 121 6.21 5.48 -3.58
C PHE A 121 4.89 6.18 -3.90
N MET A 122 4.36 6.98 -2.98
CA MET A 122 3.13 7.75 -3.20
C MET A 122 3.26 8.69 -4.42
N GLU A 123 4.35 9.44 -4.53
CA GLU A 123 4.61 10.33 -5.67
C GLU A 123 4.67 9.55 -6.99
N TYR A 124 5.30 8.36 -6.97
CA TYR A 124 5.33 7.48 -8.14
C TYR A 124 3.93 7.04 -8.57
N VAL A 125 3.07 6.64 -7.63
CA VAL A 125 1.67 6.28 -7.92
C VAL A 125 0.87 7.49 -8.41
N SER A 126 1.08 8.68 -7.82
CA SER A 126 0.43 9.90 -8.30
C SER A 126 0.76 10.17 -9.76
N ASN A 127 2.01 9.96 -10.18
CA ASN A 127 2.41 10.11 -11.59
C ASN A 127 1.66 9.11 -12.49
N ILE A 128 1.51 7.85 -12.07
CA ILE A 128 0.73 6.85 -12.83
C ILE A 128 -0.74 7.29 -12.98
N LEU A 129 -1.34 7.82 -11.92
CA LEU A 129 -2.74 8.25 -11.92
C LEU A 129 -2.95 9.53 -12.76
N ASN A 130 -1.97 10.43 -12.76
CA ASN A 130 -2.03 11.70 -13.51
C ASN A 130 -1.67 11.53 -14.99
N ALA A 131 -0.80 10.57 -15.34
CA ALA A 131 -0.43 10.28 -16.73
C ALA A 131 -1.60 9.74 -17.60
N LYS A 132 -2.74 9.44 -16.97
CA LYS A 132 -3.97 8.96 -17.61
C LYS A 132 -5.10 10.00 -17.61
N SER A 133 -4.79 11.27 -17.32
CA SER A 133 -5.73 12.41 -17.49
C SER A 133 -5.58 13.06 -18.85
#